data_AF-A0A9D8BC72-F1
#
_entry.id   AF-A0A9D8BC72-F1
#
_cell.length_a   1.000
_cell.length_b   1.000
_cell.length_c   1.000
_cell.angle_alpha   90.00
_cell.angle_beta   90.00
_cell.angle_gamma   90.00
#
_symmetry.space_group_name_H-M   'P 1'
#
loop_
_entity.id
_entity.type
_entity.pdbx_description
1 polymer ?
#
loop_
_entity_poly.entity_id
_entity_poly.type
_entity_poly.pdbx_seq_one_letter_code
_entity_poly.pdbx_strand_id
1 'polypeptide(L)'
;MSIGKVILLILGVLGIFVGFSLLMSGGTLIWFDRTTKDSEGYYTTNTIELERDSYALVSQPAEITVSGALIEEWSHLATFRVEGVSNNGSKGIFIGIAREEDARQYLDGIRHDEIVDFEIDSAEVDYVRIPGYQKPPPPTAQTFWVETANGSGSQDLCWKLESGSFVL
;
A
#
# COMPACT_ATOMS: atom_id res chain seq x y z
N MET A 1 12.93 -60.58 20.65
CA MET A 1 12.17 -59.31 20.75
C MET A 1 10.70 -59.62 20.53
N SER A 2 9.80 -59.19 21.41
CA SER A 2 8.36 -59.45 21.28
C SER A 2 7.77 -58.61 20.14
N ILE A 3 6.93 -59.21 19.31
CA ILE A 3 6.21 -58.58 18.18
C ILE A 3 5.50 -57.29 18.61
N GLY A 4 4.97 -57.25 19.83
CA GLY A 4 4.35 -56.04 20.39
C GLY A 4 5.30 -54.84 20.50
N LYS A 5 6.60 -55.07 20.77
CA LYS A 5 7.61 -54.00 20.82
C LYS A 5 7.92 -53.45 19.43
N VAL A 6 7.87 -54.31 18.40
CA VAL A 6 8.11 -53.91 17.00
C VAL A 6 6.92 -53.10 16.48
N ILE A 7 5.68 -53.53 16.76
CA ILE A 7 4.47 -52.80 16.37
C ILE A 7 4.41 -51.42 17.05
N LEU A 8 4.72 -51.35 18.36
CA LEU A 8 4.74 -50.09 19.09
C LEU A 8 5.79 -49.11 18.56
N LEU A 9 6.95 -49.63 18.13
CA LEU A 9 8.03 -48.84 17.53
C LEU A 9 7.62 -48.30 16.15
N ILE A 10 6.98 -49.12 15.32
CA ILE A 10 6.46 -48.69 14.00
C ILE A 10 5.41 -47.59 14.17
N LEU A 11 4.46 -47.76 15.10
CA LEU A 11 3.44 -46.74 15.39
C LEU A 11 4.04 -45.43 15.91
N GLY A 12 5.05 -45.52 16.80
CA GLY A 12 5.75 -44.35 17.31
C GLY A 12 6.47 -43.58 16.21
N VAL A 13 7.18 -44.27 15.31
CA VAL A 13 7.85 -43.65 14.17
C VAL A 13 6.84 -42.99 13.23
N LEU A 14 5.72 -43.66 12.91
CA LEU A 14 4.67 -43.07 12.09
C LEU A 14 4.09 -41.80 12.73
N GLY A 15 3.84 -41.83 14.04
CA GLY A 15 3.34 -40.68 14.79
C GLY A 15 4.31 -39.50 14.77
N ILE A 16 5.62 -39.74 14.88
CA ILE A 16 6.66 -38.72 14.75
C ILE A 16 6.66 -38.13 13.34
N PHE A 17 6.55 -38.95 12.29
CA PHE A 17 6.51 -38.45 10.91
C PHE A 17 5.28 -37.59 10.62
N VAL A 18 4.10 -37.99 11.12
CA VAL A 18 2.88 -37.18 10.99
C VAL A 18 3.03 -35.86 11.75
N GLY A 19 3.50 -35.89 13.00
CA GLY A 19 3.74 -34.68 13.78
C GLY A 19 4.77 -33.75 13.13
N PHE A 20 5.86 -34.32 12.59
CA PHE A 20 6.89 -33.56 11.89
C PHE A 20 6.37 -32.92 10.60
N SER A 21 5.53 -33.62 9.84
CA SER A 21 4.90 -33.06 8.64
C SER A 21 3.96 -31.89 8.96
N LEU A 22 3.20 -31.99 10.07
CA LEU A 22 2.31 -30.92 10.52
C LEU A 22 3.10 -29.69 10.99
N LEU A 23 4.21 -29.89 11.70
CA LEU A 23 5.10 -28.81 12.14
C LEU A 23 5.79 -28.11 10.97
N MET A 24 6.23 -28.87 9.96
CA MET A 24 6.77 -28.31 8.71
C MET A 24 5.71 -27.49 7.97
N SER A 25 4.49 -28.01 7.79
CA SER A 25 3.41 -27.27 7.10
C SER A 25 2.91 -26.05 7.88
N GLY A 26 2.87 -26.12 9.21
CA GLY A 26 2.49 -25.00 10.07
C GLY A 26 3.55 -23.91 10.13
N GLY A 27 4.83 -24.30 10.13
CA GLY A 27 5.96 -23.38 10.15
C GLY A 27 6.09 -22.56 8.87
N THR A 28 5.82 -23.15 7.70
CA THR A 28 5.91 -22.43 6.42
C THR A 28 4.84 -21.34 6.26
N LEU A 29 3.61 -21.57 6.73
CA LEU A 29 2.53 -20.57 6.69
C LEU A 29 2.83 -19.37 7.60
N ILE A 30 3.34 -19.61 8.80
CA ILE A 30 3.69 -18.55 9.77
C ILE A 30 4.92 -17.76 9.32
N TRP A 31 5.89 -18.43 8.68
CA TRP A 31 7.08 -17.76 8.15
C TRP A 31 6.75 -16.88 6.94
N PHE A 32 5.87 -17.34 6.04
CA PHE A 32 5.44 -16.56 4.89
C PHE A 32 4.66 -15.29 5.30
N ASP A 33 3.80 -15.39 6.32
CA ASP A 33 3.04 -14.25 6.85
C ASP A 33 3.95 -13.19 7.51
N ARG A 34 5.05 -13.62 8.16
CA ARG A 34 5.99 -12.71 8.85
C ARG A 34 7.04 -12.05 7.96
N THR A 35 7.36 -12.63 6.81
CA THR A 35 8.49 -12.12 6.01
C THR A 35 8.06 -11.05 5.01
N THR A 36 6.76 -10.97 4.72
CA THR A 36 6.22 -10.10 3.66
C THR A 36 5.48 -8.88 4.20
N LYS A 37 5.11 -8.89 5.48
CA LYS A 37 4.38 -7.80 6.14
C LYS A 37 5.30 -7.04 7.10
N ASP A 38 5.12 -5.73 7.19
CA ASP A 38 5.78 -4.91 8.20
C ASP A 38 5.31 -5.28 9.62
N SER A 39 5.91 -4.64 10.64
CA SER A 39 5.57 -4.88 12.05
C SER A 39 4.11 -4.56 12.40
N GLU A 40 3.40 -3.84 11.55
CA GLU A 40 2.00 -3.44 11.72
C GLU A 40 1.04 -4.27 10.83
N GLY A 41 1.57 -5.18 10.00
CA GLY A 41 0.82 -6.11 9.18
C GLY A 41 0.56 -5.64 7.74
N TYR A 42 1.19 -4.55 7.28
CA TYR A 42 1.03 -4.03 5.91
C TYR A 42 2.03 -4.68 4.95
N TYR A 43 1.57 -4.92 3.71
CA TYR A 43 2.47 -5.21 2.61
C TYR A 43 3.07 -3.89 2.12
N THR A 44 4.35 -3.68 2.39
CA THR A 44 5.03 -2.40 2.15
C THR A 44 5.98 -2.53 0.97
N THR A 45 5.94 -1.57 0.05
CA THR A 45 6.91 -1.47 -1.05
C THR A 45 8.21 -0.83 -0.55
N ASN A 46 9.29 -0.96 -1.32
CA ASN A 46 10.50 -0.18 -1.03
C ASN A 46 10.20 1.33 -1.08
N THR A 47 10.86 2.09 -0.22
CA THR A 47 10.80 3.55 -0.27
C THR A 47 11.48 4.05 -1.54
N ILE A 48 10.78 4.89 -2.29
CA ILE A 48 11.28 5.54 -3.50
C ILE A 48 11.48 7.04 -3.24
N GLU A 49 12.63 7.57 -3.69
CA GLU A 49 12.90 9.00 -3.60
C GLU A 49 12.41 9.70 -4.87
N LEU A 50 11.49 10.66 -4.68
CA LEU A 50 10.88 11.40 -5.78
C LEU A 50 11.26 12.88 -5.70
N GLU A 51 11.99 13.36 -6.70
CA GLU A 51 12.33 14.78 -6.85
C GLU A 51 11.86 15.31 -8.19
N ARG A 52 10.96 16.29 -8.19
CA ARG A 52 10.41 16.92 -9.40
C ARG A 52 10.29 18.43 -9.25
N ASP A 53 10.48 19.13 -10.36
CA ASP A 53 10.29 20.58 -10.48
C ASP A 53 8.85 20.92 -10.95
N SER A 54 7.87 20.45 -10.20
CA SER A 54 6.44 20.70 -10.43
C SER A 54 5.74 21.00 -9.09
N TYR A 55 4.49 21.47 -9.13
CA TYR A 55 3.78 21.83 -7.91
C TYR A 55 3.15 20.64 -7.19
N ALA A 56 2.89 19.56 -7.91
CA ALA A 56 2.27 18.35 -7.39
C ALA A 56 2.78 17.14 -8.19
N LEU A 57 2.92 16.01 -7.50
CA LEU A 57 2.98 14.68 -8.09
C LEU A 57 1.62 14.02 -7.87
N VAL A 58 1.11 13.39 -8.92
CA VAL A 58 -0.26 12.88 -8.95
C VAL A 58 -0.25 11.46 -9.49
N SER A 59 -1.00 10.54 -8.89
CA SER A 59 -1.16 9.19 -9.46
C SER A 59 -2.12 9.20 -10.65
N GLN A 60 -1.98 8.21 -11.54
CA GLN A 60 -3.09 7.88 -12.43
C GLN A 60 -4.36 7.53 -11.63
N PRO A 61 -5.55 7.81 -12.19
CA PRO A 61 -6.81 7.42 -11.57
C PRO A 61 -6.87 5.91 -11.36
N ALA A 62 -7.05 5.50 -10.12
CA ALA A 62 -7.24 4.10 -9.75
C ALA A 62 -8.74 3.80 -9.70
N GLU A 63 -9.22 2.95 -10.62
CA GLU A 63 -10.56 2.38 -10.54
C GLU A 63 -10.60 1.29 -9.47
N ILE A 64 -11.17 1.63 -8.31
CA ILE A 64 -11.33 0.70 -7.19
C ILE A 64 -12.74 0.13 -7.25
N THR A 65 -12.83 -1.17 -7.48
CA THR A 65 -14.08 -1.93 -7.42
C THR A 65 -14.07 -2.84 -6.20
N VAL A 66 -14.78 -2.44 -5.15
CA VAL A 66 -15.01 -3.28 -3.97
C VAL A 66 -16.22 -4.18 -4.25
N SER A 67 -16.08 -5.19 -5.11
CA SER A 67 -17.15 -6.17 -5.37
C SER A 67 -16.59 -7.59 -5.55
N GLY A 68 -17.12 -8.53 -4.78
CA GLY A 68 -16.76 -9.95 -4.83
C GLY A 68 -17.03 -10.61 -3.48
N ALA A 69 -17.53 -11.85 -3.47
CA ALA A 69 -17.94 -12.56 -2.25
C ALA A 69 -16.83 -12.73 -1.18
N LEU A 70 -15.55 -12.50 -1.54
CA LEU A 70 -14.41 -12.50 -0.62
C LEU A 70 -13.94 -11.08 -0.22
N ILE A 71 -14.36 -10.04 -0.93
CA ILE A 71 -13.93 -8.63 -0.73
C ILE A 71 -15.04 -7.80 -0.09
N GLU A 72 -16.32 -8.15 -0.27
CA GLU A 72 -17.43 -7.42 0.35
C GLU A 72 -17.37 -7.49 1.89
N GLU A 73 -17.02 -8.66 2.44
CA GLU A 73 -16.83 -8.91 3.88
C GLU A 73 -15.46 -8.43 4.40
N TRP A 74 -14.46 -8.24 3.50
CA TRP A 74 -13.09 -7.78 3.82
C TRP A 74 -12.81 -6.33 3.44
N SER A 75 -13.79 -5.63 2.87
CA SER A 75 -13.71 -4.20 2.52
C SER A 75 -13.36 -3.34 3.74
N HIS A 76 -13.79 -3.77 4.92
CA HIS A 76 -13.46 -3.16 6.22
C HIS A 76 -12.02 -3.43 6.69
N LEU A 77 -11.33 -4.39 6.07
CA LEU A 77 -10.00 -4.89 6.48
C LEU A 77 -8.87 -4.43 5.55
N ALA A 78 -9.18 -3.91 4.37
CA ALA A 78 -8.19 -3.40 3.43
C ALA A 78 -7.95 -1.90 3.65
N THR A 79 -6.95 -1.58 4.46
CA THR A 79 -6.47 -0.21 4.68
C THR A 79 -5.33 0.08 3.72
N PHE A 80 -5.47 1.13 2.91
CA PHE A 80 -4.38 1.67 2.11
C PHE A 80 -3.59 2.66 2.97
N ARG A 81 -2.27 2.51 2.99
CA ARG A 81 -1.37 3.36 3.76
C ARG A 81 -0.33 3.98 2.84
N VAL A 82 -0.17 5.29 2.93
CA VAL A 82 0.88 6.03 2.24
C VAL A 82 1.70 6.78 3.26
N GLU A 83 2.99 6.48 3.30
CA GLU A 83 3.96 7.23 4.08
C GLU A 83 4.77 8.14 3.15
N GLY A 84 4.95 9.39 3.54
CA GLY A 84 5.79 10.34 2.81
C GLY A 84 6.57 11.23 3.76
N VAL A 85 7.72 11.71 3.31
CA VAL A 85 8.53 12.67 4.05
C VAL A 85 9.09 13.72 3.11
N SER A 86 9.19 14.98 3.56
CA SER A 86 9.89 15.99 2.77
C SER A 86 11.39 15.76 2.85
N ASN A 87 12.06 15.75 1.69
CA ASN A 87 13.52 15.85 1.62
C ASN A 87 14.06 17.13 2.28
N ASN A 88 13.22 18.16 2.44
CA ASN A 88 13.55 19.35 3.19
C ASN A 88 12.76 19.40 4.49
N GLY A 89 13.40 19.04 5.62
CA GLY A 89 12.74 19.00 6.94
C GLY A 89 12.18 20.34 7.45
N SER A 90 12.50 21.47 6.80
CA SER A 90 11.88 22.78 7.10
C SER A 90 10.59 23.05 6.32
N LYS A 91 10.28 22.22 5.31
CA LYS A 91 9.05 22.28 4.52
C LYS A 91 8.18 21.08 4.90
N GLY A 92 6.89 21.34 5.12
CA GLY A 92 5.92 20.26 5.26
C GLY A 92 5.58 19.61 3.92
N ILE A 93 5.03 18.40 3.97
CA ILE A 93 4.37 17.79 2.82
C ILE A 93 2.85 17.79 3.03
N PHE A 94 2.14 17.64 1.92
CA PHE A 94 0.71 17.35 1.90
C PHE A 94 0.52 16.08 1.06
N ILE A 95 -0.20 15.11 1.61
CA ILE A 95 -0.65 13.89 0.93
C ILE A 95 -2.17 13.93 1.04
N GLY A 96 -2.88 13.73 -0.07
CA GLY A 96 -4.33 13.77 -0.08
C GLY A 96 -4.90 12.79 -1.09
N ILE A 97 -6.02 12.17 -0.75
CA ILE A 97 -6.78 11.32 -1.68
C ILE A 97 -8.02 12.09 -2.08
N ALA A 98 -8.26 12.23 -3.38
CA ALA A 98 -9.45 12.88 -3.92
C ALA A 98 -10.12 11.99 -4.95
N ARG A 99 -11.41 12.25 -5.21
CA ARG A 99 -12.07 11.69 -6.39
C ARG A 99 -11.41 12.28 -7.64
N GLU A 100 -11.34 11.48 -8.70
CA GLU A 100 -10.71 11.89 -9.95
C GLU A 100 -11.27 13.21 -10.50
N GLU A 101 -12.59 13.42 -10.41
CA GLU A 101 -13.24 14.64 -10.87
C GLU A 101 -12.81 15.90 -10.10
N ASP A 102 -12.73 15.80 -8.78
CA ASP A 102 -12.33 16.90 -7.89
C ASP A 102 -10.85 17.22 -8.06
N ALA A 103 -9.99 16.19 -8.13
CA ALA A 103 -8.56 16.33 -8.37
C ALA A 103 -8.29 17.00 -9.72
N ARG A 104 -8.97 16.55 -10.78
CA ARG A 104 -8.84 17.12 -12.13
C ARG A 104 -9.25 18.60 -12.16
N GLN A 105 -10.33 18.95 -11.47
CA GLN A 105 -10.78 20.34 -11.37
C GLN A 105 -9.78 21.20 -10.57
N TYR A 106 -9.24 20.68 -9.47
CA TYR A 106 -8.27 21.38 -8.64
C TYR A 106 -6.94 21.64 -9.36
N LEU A 107 -6.51 20.71 -10.22
CA LEU A 107 -5.24 20.78 -10.96
C LEU A 107 -5.34 21.46 -12.32
N ASP A 108 -6.53 21.95 -12.70
CA ASP A 108 -6.74 22.59 -14.00
C ASP A 108 -5.82 23.81 -14.18
N GLY A 109 -5.04 23.83 -15.26
CA GLY A 109 -4.06 24.88 -15.55
C GLY A 109 -2.83 24.94 -14.63
N ILE A 110 -2.67 23.99 -13.70
CA ILE A 110 -1.51 23.89 -12.79
C ILE A 110 -0.48 22.90 -13.35
N ARG A 111 0.80 23.28 -13.28
CA ARG A 111 1.90 22.38 -13.68
C ARG A 111 2.07 21.28 -12.62
N HIS A 112 1.84 20.04 -13.02
CA HIS A 112 2.01 18.84 -12.19
C HIS A 112 2.64 17.71 -13.01
N ASP A 113 3.25 16.75 -12.33
CA ASP A 113 3.75 15.53 -12.95
C ASP A 113 2.83 14.36 -12.55
N GLU A 114 2.35 13.61 -13.53
CA GLU A 114 1.50 12.43 -13.34
C GLU A 114 2.34 11.16 -13.43
N ILE A 115 2.20 10.26 -12.47
CA ILE A 115 2.82 8.93 -12.47
C ILE A 115 1.99 8.02 -13.38
N VAL A 116 2.59 7.55 -14.48
CA VAL A 116 1.90 6.72 -15.49
C VAL A 116 2.28 5.25 -15.42
N ASP A 117 3.43 4.93 -14.85
CA ASP A 117 3.83 3.54 -14.58
C ASP A 117 4.71 3.49 -13.34
N PHE A 118 4.61 2.38 -12.61
CA PHE A 118 5.39 2.13 -11.41
C PHE A 118 5.78 0.66 -11.32
N GLU A 119 7.07 0.38 -11.53
CA GLU A 119 7.63 -0.95 -11.41
C GLU A 119 8.21 -1.17 -10.00
N ILE A 120 7.53 -1.98 -9.19
CA ILE A 120 7.91 -2.27 -7.80
C ILE A 120 9.28 -2.96 -7.69
N ASP A 121 9.59 -3.87 -8.64
CA ASP A 121 10.81 -4.69 -8.59
C ASP A 121 12.07 -3.90 -8.98
N SER A 122 11.96 -2.99 -9.94
CA SER A 122 13.05 -2.15 -10.44
C SER A 122 13.14 -0.78 -9.74
N ALA A 123 12.11 -0.41 -8.97
CA ALA A 123 11.91 0.93 -8.40
C ALA A 123 11.92 2.04 -9.46
N GLU A 124 11.56 1.70 -10.70
CA GLU A 124 11.44 2.64 -11.81
C GLU A 124 10.03 3.26 -11.83
N VAL A 125 9.97 4.57 -12.06
CA VAL A 125 8.71 5.32 -12.08
C VAL A 125 8.69 6.20 -13.32
N ASP A 126 7.69 6.01 -14.16
CA ASP A 126 7.47 6.80 -15.36
C ASP A 126 6.51 7.96 -15.09
N TYR A 127 6.82 9.11 -15.70
CA TYR A 127 6.07 10.33 -15.49
C TYR A 127 5.69 11.00 -16.79
N VAL A 128 4.52 11.62 -16.80
CA VAL A 128 4.10 12.58 -17.81
C VAL A 128 3.95 13.95 -17.17
N ARG A 129 4.67 14.94 -17.71
CA ARG A 129 4.54 16.32 -17.25
C ARG A 129 3.35 17.00 -17.90
N ILE A 130 2.43 17.48 -17.08
CA ILE A 130 1.32 18.32 -17.53
C ILE A 130 1.73 19.79 -17.42
N PRO A 131 1.78 20.53 -18.55
CA PRO A 131 2.14 21.94 -18.53
C PRO A 131 1.04 22.78 -17.87
N GLY A 132 1.45 23.80 -17.14
CA GLY A 132 0.56 24.76 -16.52
C GLY A 132 1.29 26.01 -16.06
N TYR A 133 0.54 27.08 -15.84
CA TYR A 133 1.06 28.40 -15.47
C TYR A 133 0.43 28.94 -14.19
N GLN A 134 -0.64 28.31 -13.71
CA GLN A 134 -1.31 28.71 -12.49
C GLN A 134 -0.61 28.13 -11.27
N LYS A 135 -0.66 28.88 -10.16
CA LYS A 135 -0.22 28.39 -8.85
C LYS A 135 -1.41 27.74 -8.15
N PRO A 136 -1.28 26.52 -7.60
CA PRO A 136 -2.39 25.87 -6.93
C PRO A 136 -2.83 26.65 -5.68
N PRO A 137 -4.14 26.72 -5.39
CA PRO A 137 -4.61 27.19 -4.09
C PRO A 137 -4.15 26.22 -2.99
N PRO A 138 -4.04 26.65 -1.71
CA PRO A 138 -3.57 25.78 -0.65
C PRO A 138 -4.42 24.49 -0.57
N PRO A 139 -3.80 23.30 -0.62
CA PRO A 139 -4.54 22.04 -0.61
C PRO A 139 -5.28 21.83 0.73
N THR A 140 -4.69 22.27 1.84
CA THR A 140 -5.32 22.22 3.18
C THR A 140 -6.56 23.11 3.33
N ALA A 141 -6.82 24.01 2.38
CA ALA A 141 -8.03 24.84 2.38
C ALA A 141 -9.18 24.21 1.58
N GLN A 142 -8.94 23.09 0.89
CA GLN A 142 -9.96 22.42 0.10
C GLN A 142 -10.68 21.36 0.92
N THR A 143 -11.99 21.20 0.68
CA THR A 143 -12.84 20.26 1.43
C THR A 143 -13.25 19.02 0.65
N PHE A 144 -12.80 18.90 -0.60
CA PHE A 144 -13.13 17.76 -1.47
C PHE A 144 -12.24 16.54 -1.23
N TRP A 145 -11.17 16.67 -0.45
CA TRP A 145 -10.30 15.55 -0.10
C TRP A 145 -11.08 14.52 0.72
N VAL A 146 -10.94 13.26 0.32
CA VAL A 146 -11.52 12.10 1.02
C VAL A 146 -10.72 11.82 2.29
N GLU A 147 -9.39 11.87 2.19
CA GLU A 147 -8.47 11.67 3.31
C GLU A 147 -7.22 12.52 3.10
N THR A 148 -6.60 13.01 4.17
CA THR A 148 -5.39 13.85 4.06
C THR A 148 -4.42 13.64 5.21
N ALA A 149 -3.13 13.79 4.92
CA ALA A 149 -2.06 13.90 5.90
C ALA A 149 -1.16 15.08 5.54
N ASN A 150 -0.83 15.94 6.51
CA ASN A 150 0.01 17.11 6.26
C ASN A 150 0.79 17.53 7.50
N GLY A 151 2.02 17.98 7.28
CA GLY A 151 2.90 18.39 8.36
C GLY A 151 4.38 18.30 7.99
N SER A 152 5.24 18.66 8.95
CA SER A 152 6.68 18.47 8.86
C SER A 152 7.09 17.09 9.38
N GLY A 153 8.13 16.50 8.80
CA GLY A 153 8.56 15.14 9.12
C GLY A 153 7.76 14.08 8.35
N SER A 154 7.83 12.82 8.79
CA SER A 154 7.06 11.74 8.16
C SER A 154 5.57 11.95 8.38
N GLN A 155 4.78 11.86 7.31
CA GLN A 155 3.33 11.91 7.32
C GLN A 155 2.80 10.55 6.87
N ASP A 156 1.76 10.11 7.55
CA ASP A 156 1.13 8.82 7.33
C ASP A 156 -0.35 9.04 7.02
N LEU A 157 -0.75 8.68 5.81
CA LEU A 157 -2.13 8.72 5.35
C LEU A 157 -2.68 7.29 5.34
N CYS A 158 -3.63 7.02 6.22
CA CYS A 158 -4.36 5.76 6.26
C CYS A 158 -5.78 5.98 5.72
N TRP A 159 -6.10 5.33 4.60
CA TRP A 159 -7.38 5.44 3.94
C TRP A 159 -8.08 4.07 3.84
N LYS A 160 -9.37 4.06 4.17
CA LYS A 160 -10.22 2.88 3.97
C LYS A 160 -10.70 2.88 2.54
N LEU A 161 -10.43 1.80 1.81
CA LEU A 161 -10.80 1.71 0.40
C LEU A 161 -12.32 1.81 0.22
N GLU A 162 -12.73 2.69 -0.69
CA GLU A 162 -14.10 2.85 -1.14
C GLU A 162 -14.18 2.56 -2.63
N SER A 163 -15.35 2.14 -3.11
CA SER A 163 -15.57 1.98 -4.56
C SER A 163 -15.61 3.33 -5.25
N GLY A 164 -14.91 3.46 -6.37
CA GLY A 164 -14.86 4.69 -7.17
C GLY A 164 -13.55 4.87 -7.91
N SER A 165 -13.42 6.01 -8.58
CA SER A 165 -12.17 6.46 -9.21
C SER A 165 -11.51 7.50 -8.33
N PHE A 166 -10.30 7.20 -7.86
CA PHE A 166 -9.57 8.03 -6.91
C PHE A 166 -8.14 8.31 -7.39
N VAL A 167 -7.61 9.45 -6.94
CA VAL A 167 -6.27 9.94 -7.25
C VAL A 167 -5.58 10.33 -5.94
N LEU A 168 -4.27 10.07 -5.89
CA LEU A 168 -3.36 10.48 -4.82
C LEU A 168 -2.50 11.68 -5.25
#